data_AF-A0A0C9UUZ3-F1
#
_entry.id   AF-A0A0C9UUZ3-F1
#
_cell.length_a   1.000
_cell.length_b   1.000
_cell.length_c   1.000
_cell.angle_alpha   90.00
_cell.angle_beta   90.00
_cell.angle_gamma   90.00
#
_symmetry.space_group_name_H-M   'P 1'
#
loop_
_entity.id
_entity.type
_entity.pdbx_description
1 polymer ?
#
loop_
_entity_poly.entity_id
_entity_poly.type
_entity_poly.pdbx_seq_one_letter_code
_entity_poly.pdbx_strand_id
1 'polypeptide(L)'
;KLIVSDPKALNYILFTASGRFPKLPQRRVVNKYMMGPGISSAQDSDHKRHRDLLNPPLSAAETREHVPVFRANARKLCDIWRGILQESEEKTPVDVAMWMTRATLDALGQAGFDYEFGALDNLDNELSKAYHNLM
;
A
#
# COMPACT_ATOMS: atom_id res chain seq x y z
N LYS A 1 -24.00 -17.02 -6.45
CA LYS A 1 -23.08 -15.87 -6.20
C LYS A 1 -23.21 -14.92 -7.37
N LEU A 2 -23.34 -13.60 -7.13
CA LEU A 2 -23.32 -12.59 -8.19
C LEU A 2 -21.87 -12.17 -8.44
N ILE A 3 -21.45 -12.14 -9.70
CA ILE A 3 -20.14 -11.63 -10.13
C ILE A 3 -20.42 -10.55 -11.17
N VAL A 4 -19.99 -9.32 -10.90
CA VAL A 4 -20.16 -8.19 -11.81
C VAL A 4 -18.84 -7.95 -12.52
N SER A 5 -18.83 -8.16 -13.83
CA SER A 5 -17.64 -7.97 -14.68
C SER A 5 -17.88 -6.98 -15.83
N ASP A 6 -19.07 -6.39 -15.91
CA ASP A 6 -19.39 -5.34 -16.89
C ASP A 6 -18.87 -3.97 -16.39
N PRO A 7 -18.08 -3.23 -17.19
CA PRO A 7 -17.52 -1.93 -16.77
C PRO A 7 -18.58 -0.87 -16.44
N LYS A 8 -19.72 -0.85 -17.15
CA LYS A 8 -20.79 0.13 -16.87
C LYS A 8 -21.48 -0.18 -15.55
N ALA A 9 -21.75 -1.45 -15.29
CA ALA A 9 -22.29 -1.92 -14.02
C ALA A 9 -21.33 -1.61 -12.86
N LEU A 10 -20.03 -1.87 -13.03
CA LEU A 10 -19.01 -1.53 -12.03
C LEU A 10 -18.95 -0.03 -11.78
N ASN A 11 -18.98 0.80 -12.82
CA ASN A 11 -18.97 2.25 -12.67
C ASN A 11 -20.21 2.73 -11.89
N TYR A 12 -21.38 2.20 -12.23
CA TYR A 12 -22.62 2.52 -11.54
C TYR A 12 -22.58 2.13 -10.06
N ILE A 13 -22.13 0.91 -9.75
CA ILE A 13 -22.07 0.39 -8.38
C ILE A 13 -21.03 1.14 -7.54
N LEU A 14 -19.82 1.35 -8.06
CA LEU A 14 -18.68 1.87 -7.30
C LEU A 14 -18.65 3.39 -7.19
N PHE A 15 -19.24 4.12 -8.14
CA PHE A 15 -19.16 5.58 -8.19
C PHE A 15 -20.55 6.23 -8.17
N THR A 16 -21.36 6.02 -9.21
CA THR A 16 -22.61 6.75 -9.44
C THR A 16 -23.65 6.52 -8.35
N ALA A 17 -23.82 5.27 -7.93
CA ALA A 17 -24.79 4.86 -6.91
C ALA A 17 -24.09 4.27 -5.68
N SER A 18 -22.85 4.68 -5.39
CA SER A 18 -22.02 4.16 -4.30
C SER A 18 -22.74 4.13 -2.93
N GLY A 19 -23.57 5.13 -2.63
CA GLY A 19 -24.37 5.16 -1.39
C GLY A 19 -25.46 4.08 -1.29
N ARG A 20 -25.84 3.44 -2.40
CA ARG A 20 -26.78 2.30 -2.43
C ARG A 20 -26.09 0.95 -2.24
N PHE A 21 -24.77 0.91 -2.34
CA PHE A 21 -23.97 -0.31 -2.28
C PHE A 21 -22.96 -0.22 -1.13
N PRO A 22 -23.41 -0.36 0.14
CA PRO A 22 -22.51 -0.32 1.28
C PRO A 22 -21.52 -1.49 1.27
N LYS A 23 -20.41 -1.33 2.00
CA LYS A 23 -19.46 -2.42 2.23
C LYS A 23 -20.18 -3.59 2.92
N LEU A 24 -19.83 -4.82 2.55
CA LEU A 24 -20.37 -6.00 3.22
C LEU A 24 -20.06 -5.94 4.74
N PRO A 25 -21.03 -6.25 5.62
CA PRO A 25 -20.82 -6.19 7.07
C PRO A 25 -19.59 -6.99 7.53
N GLN A 26 -19.36 -8.17 6.95
CA GLN A 26 -18.20 -9.01 7.27
C GLN A 26 -16.89 -8.31 6.91
N ARG A 27 -16.82 -7.64 5.74
CA ARG A 27 -15.62 -6.87 5.35
C ARG A 27 -15.34 -5.73 6.31
N ARG A 28 -16.39 -5.05 6.79
CA ARG A 28 -16.25 -3.95 7.76
C ARG A 28 -15.66 -4.44 9.09
N VAL A 29 -16.15 -5.59 9.60
CA VAL A 29 -15.66 -6.20 10.84
C VAL A 29 -14.22 -6.69 10.70
N VAL A 30 -13.91 -7.40 9.62
CA VAL A 30 -12.55 -7.90 9.34
C VAL A 30 -11.56 -6.74 9.24
N ASN A 31 -11.89 -5.68 8.48
CA ASN A 31 -11.04 -4.50 8.35
C ASN A 31 -10.82 -3.80 9.69
N LYS A 32 -11.86 -3.71 10.53
CA LYS A 32 -11.76 -3.10 11.87
C LYS A 32 -10.88 -3.93 12.79
N TYR A 33 -10.93 -5.26 12.70
CA TYR A 33 -10.10 -6.15 13.52
C TYR A 33 -8.63 -6.09 13.10
N MET A 34 -8.35 -6.10 11.80
CA MET A 34 -6.97 -6.09 11.29
C MET A 34 -6.29 -4.73 11.40
N MET A 35 -7.00 -3.64 11.08
CA MET A 35 -6.41 -2.30 10.92
C MET A 35 -6.93 -1.29 11.93
N GLY A 36 -7.79 -1.71 12.87
CA GLY A 36 -8.48 -0.82 13.79
C GLY A 36 -9.57 0.03 13.14
N PRO A 37 -10.18 0.94 13.90
CA PRO A 37 -11.16 1.90 13.38
C PRO A 37 -10.47 2.90 12.43
N GLY A 38 -10.79 2.82 11.15
CA GLY A 38 -10.22 3.72 10.14
C GLY A 38 -11.05 3.78 8.86
N ILE A 39 -10.53 4.45 7.82
CA ILE A 39 -11.21 4.62 6.52
C ILE A 39 -11.62 3.29 5.88
N SER A 40 -10.85 2.21 6.09
CA SER A 40 -11.16 0.85 5.61
C SER A 40 -12.40 0.23 6.25
N SER A 41 -12.71 0.60 7.49
CA SER A 41 -13.87 0.15 8.28
C SER A 41 -15.01 1.18 8.37
N ALA A 42 -14.76 2.42 7.94
CA ALA A 42 -15.74 3.50 7.96
C ALA A 42 -16.78 3.36 6.84
N GLN A 43 -17.97 3.89 7.07
CA GLN A 43 -19.06 3.89 6.11
C GLN A 43 -19.76 5.26 6.07
N ASP A 44 -20.44 5.55 4.97
CA ASP A 44 -21.31 6.71 4.80
C ASP A 44 -20.60 8.03 5.16
N SER A 45 -21.20 8.85 6.04
CA SER A 45 -20.67 10.16 6.43
C SER A 45 -19.29 10.08 7.10
N ASP A 46 -19.02 9.04 7.91
CA ASP A 46 -17.72 8.85 8.54
C ASP A 46 -16.64 8.56 7.50
N HIS A 47 -16.96 7.72 6.52
CA HIS A 47 -16.04 7.43 5.42
C HIS A 47 -15.74 8.69 4.61
N LYS A 48 -16.78 9.48 4.30
CA LYS A 48 -16.62 10.75 3.60
C LYS A 48 -15.72 11.69 4.40
N ARG A 49 -15.98 11.87 5.69
CA ARG A 49 -15.17 12.72 6.57
C ARG A 49 -13.70 12.28 6.62
N HIS A 50 -13.42 10.98 6.79
CA HIS A 50 -12.05 10.48 6.76
C HIS A 50 -11.37 10.69 5.41
N ARG A 51 -12.10 10.49 4.30
CA ARG A 51 -11.58 10.70 2.95
C ARG A 51 -11.28 12.18 2.68
N ASP A 52 -12.15 13.09 3.10
CA ASP A 52 -11.96 14.52 2.92
C ASP A 52 -10.72 15.03 3.67
N LEU A 53 -10.40 14.44 4.83
CA LEU A 53 -9.16 14.72 5.56
C LEU A 53 -7.90 14.17 4.88
N LEU A 54 -7.99 13.00 4.22
CA LEU A 54 -6.84 12.33 3.60
C LEU A 54 -6.56 12.77 2.16
N ASN A 55 -7.54 13.30 1.43
CA ASN A 55 -7.35 13.68 0.02
C ASN A 55 -6.31 14.81 -0.20
N PRO A 56 -6.21 15.87 0.64
CA PRO A 56 -5.24 16.95 0.41
C PRO A 56 -3.77 16.50 0.33
N PRO A 57 -3.23 15.73 1.31
CA PRO A 57 -1.85 15.22 1.21
C PRO A 57 -1.66 14.19 0.07
N LEU A 58 -2.75 13.65 -0.48
CA LEU A 58 -2.74 12.75 -1.64
C LEU A 58 -3.10 13.47 -2.94
N SER A 59 -3.03 14.80 -2.97
CA SER A 59 -3.30 15.57 -4.19
C SER A 59 -2.21 15.33 -5.23
N ALA A 60 -2.50 15.62 -6.51
CA ALA A 60 -1.52 15.49 -7.58
C ALA A 60 -0.30 16.41 -7.43
N ALA A 61 -0.40 17.50 -6.66
CA ALA A 61 0.73 18.37 -6.34
C ALA A 61 1.63 17.70 -5.28
N GLU A 62 1.06 17.34 -4.13
CA GLU A 62 1.77 16.67 -3.03
C GLU A 62 2.38 15.33 -3.47
N THR A 63 1.66 14.55 -4.27
CA THR A 63 2.16 13.25 -4.78
C THR A 63 3.41 13.42 -5.65
N ARG A 64 3.54 14.55 -6.37
CA ARG A 64 4.73 14.84 -7.18
C ARG A 64 5.96 15.15 -6.32
N GLU A 65 5.77 15.77 -5.16
CA GLU A 65 6.85 16.05 -4.20
C GLU A 65 7.45 14.76 -3.60
N HIS A 66 6.69 13.66 -3.56
CA HIS A 66 7.20 12.36 -3.10
C HIS A 66 7.96 11.56 -4.18
N VAL A 67 7.95 11.98 -5.45
CA VAL A 67 8.65 11.27 -6.55
C VAL A 67 10.14 11.04 -6.27
N PRO A 68 10.91 11.98 -5.72
CA PRO A 68 12.30 11.75 -5.35
C PRO A 68 12.48 10.59 -4.35
N VAL A 69 11.60 10.48 -3.35
CA VAL A 69 11.60 9.39 -2.35
C VAL A 69 11.38 8.03 -3.01
N PHE A 70 10.37 7.93 -3.88
CA PHE A 70 10.11 6.69 -4.63
C PHE A 70 11.28 6.32 -5.54
N ARG A 71 11.90 7.31 -6.21
CA ARG A 71 13.07 7.07 -7.07
C ARG A 71 14.30 6.62 -6.28
N ALA A 72 14.53 7.18 -5.10
CA ALA A 72 15.65 6.78 -4.24
C ALA A 72 15.52 5.32 -3.81
N ASN A 73 14.34 4.90 -3.33
CA ASN A 73 14.07 3.52 -2.95
C ASN A 73 14.14 2.55 -4.15
N ALA A 74 13.61 2.95 -5.31
CA ALA A 74 13.71 2.17 -6.53
C ALA A 74 15.18 1.99 -6.99
N ARG A 75 15.99 3.05 -6.91
CA ARG A 75 17.43 2.97 -7.24
C ARG A 75 18.16 2.04 -6.30
N LYS A 76 17.92 2.16 -4.99
CA LYS A 76 18.49 1.28 -3.96
C LYS A 76 18.13 -0.18 -4.21
N LEU A 77 16.87 -0.47 -4.55
CA LEU A 77 16.44 -1.81 -4.92
C LEU A 77 17.19 -2.35 -6.15
N CYS A 78 17.36 -1.53 -7.20
CA CYS A 78 18.15 -1.92 -8.36
C CYS A 78 19.61 -2.20 -8.02
N ASP A 79 20.20 -1.43 -7.10
CA ASP A 79 21.59 -1.63 -6.66
C ASP A 79 21.73 -2.95 -5.89
N ILE A 80 20.77 -3.28 -5.02
CA ILE A 80 20.70 -4.57 -4.32
C ILE A 80 20.61 -5.74 -5.31
N TRP A 81 19.68 -5.67 -6.28
CA TRP A 81 19.56 -6.72 -7.29
C TRP A 81 20.81 -6.87 -8.14
N ARG A 82 21.49 -5.75 -8.48
CA ARG A 82 22.78 -5.81 -9.18
C ARG A 82 23.84 -6.52 -8.33
N GLY A 83 23.92 -6.23 -7.04
CA GLY A 83 24.83 -6.93 -6.12
C GLY A 83 24.59 -8.43 -6.10
N ILE A 84 23.33 -8.85 -5.89
CA ILE A 84 22.93 -10.27 -5.87
C ILE A 84 23.32 -10.98 -7.18
N LEU A 85 23.11 -10.32 -8.33
CA LEU A 85 23.43 -10.88 -9.64
C LEU A 85 24.93 -10.90 -9.95
N GLN A 86 25.74 -10.06 -9.29
CA GLN A 86 27.20 -10.00 -9.48
C GLN A 86 27.96 -10.97 -8.58
N GLU A 87 27.40 -11.32 -7.42
CA GLU A 87 28.02 -12.25 -6.45
C GLU A 87 27.99 -13.72 -6.88
N SER A 88 27.21 -14.06 -7.91
CA SER A 88 27.00 -15.44 -8.34
C SER A 88 27.53 -15.66 -9.77
N GLU A 89 28.37 -16.69 -9.94
CA GLU A 89 28.80 -17.16 -11.26
C GLU A 89 27.67 -17.88 -12.03
N GLU A 90 26.63 -18.34 -11.32
CA GLU A 90 25.45 -18.99 -11.88
C GLU A 90 24.18 -18.12 -11.80
N LYS A 91 23.10 -18.53 -12.49
CA LYS A 91 21.81 -17.84 -12.46
C LYS A 91 21.19 -17.87 -11.06
N THR A 92 21.24 -16.73 -10.35
CA THR A 92 20.61 -16.59 -9.04
C THR A 92 19.11 -16.29 -9.15
N PRO A 93 18.22 -17.09 -8.54
CA PRO A 93 16.82 -16.74 -8.43
C PRO A 93 16.63 -15.55 -7.47
N VAL A 94 15.80 -14.59 -7.86
CA VAL A 94 15.47 -13.41 -7.04
C VAL A 94 13.97 -13.42 -6.72
N ASP A 95 13.62 -13.36 -5.44
CA ASP A 95 12.24 -13.17 -5.00
C ASP A 95 11.82 -11.70 -5.16
N VAL A 96 11.29 -11.38 -6.34
CA VAL A 96 10.84 -10.02 -6.67
C VAL A 96 9.69 -9.57 -5.76
N ALA A 97 8.79 -10.47 -5.35
CA ALA A 97 7.62 -10.11 -4.55
C ALA A 97 8.05 -9.67 -3.13
N MET A 98 8.96 -10.41 -2.51
CA MET A 98 9.54 -10.04 -1.22
C MET A 98 10.25 -8.68 -1.30
N TRP A 99 11.11 -8.49 -2.31
CA TRP A 99 11.88 -7.26 -2.45
C TRP A 99 11.00 -6.03 -2.76
N MET A 100 9.97 -6.20 -3.59
CA MET A 100 8.99 -5.14 -3.86
C MET A 100 8.19 -4.76 -2.61
N THR A 101 7.86 -5.73 -1.75
CA THR A 101 7.18 -5.47 -0.48
C THR A 101 8.04 -4.61 0.44
N ARG A 102 9.34 -4.92 0.55
CA ARG A 102 10.31 -4.13 1.33
C ARG A 102 10.49 -2.72 0.78
N ALA A 103 10.69 -2.58 -0.54
CA ALA A 103 10.84 -1.28 -1.19
C ALA A 103 9.59 -0.40 -1.02
N THR A 104 8.40 -1.00 -1.11
CA THR A 104 7.14 -0.27 -0.94
C THR A 104 6.96 0.17 0.52
N LEU A 105 7.35 -0.66 1.49
CA LEU A 105 7.30 -0.30 2.90
C LEU A 105 8.22 0.89 3.22
N ASP A 106 9.48 0.85 2.78
CA ASP A 106 10.42 1.97 2.97
C ASP A 106 9.92 3.25 2.31
N ALA A 107 9.46 3.15 1.06
CA ALA A 107 9.04 4.32 0.32
C ALA A 107 7.76 4.96 0.88
N LEU A 108 6.79 4.16 1.34
CA LEU A 108 5.59 4.67 1.99
C LEU A 108 5.87 5.19 3.40
N GLY A 109 6.81 4.57 4.13
CA GLY A 109 7.27 5.07 5.43
C GLY A 109 7.85 6.46 5.32
N GLN A 110 8.78 6.65 4.40
CA GLN A 110 9.44 7.94 4.17
C GLN A 110 8.45 8.98 3.61
N ALA A 111 7.68 8.63 2.59
CA ALA A 111 6.77 9.59 1.95
C ALA A 111 5.57 9.96 2.84
N GLY A 112 4.98 8.98 3.54
CA GLY A 112 3.73 9.18 4.27
C GLY A 112 3.88 9.50 5.76
N PHE A 113 5.01 9.09 6.37
CA PHE A 113 5.18 9.13 7.83
C PHE A 113 6.52 9.71 8.27
N ASP A 114 7.37 10.15 7.33
CA ASP A 114 8.75 10.58 7.59
C ASP A 114 9.52 9.54 8.44
N TYR A 115 9.28 8.26 8.16
CA TYR A 115 9.79 7.15 8.94
C TYR A 115 10.62 6.19 8.08
N GLU A 116 11.84 5.93 8.54
CA GLU A 116 12.77 5.01 7.90
C GLU A 116 12.62 3.60 8.51
N PHE A 117 11.92 2.72 7.79
CA PHE A 117 11.79 1.32 8.19
C PHE A 117 13.09 0.54 8.03
N GLY A 118 13.91 0.90 7.03
CA GLY A 118 15.16 0.21 6.70
C GLY A 118 14.96 -1.17 6.07
N ALA A 119 13.76 -1.49 5.59
CA ALA A 119 13.34 -2.81 5.15
C ALA A 119 14.17 -3.36 3.97
N LEU A 120 14.73 -2.48 3.12
CA LEU A 120 15.65 -2.85 2.06
C LEU A 120 17.05 -3.26 2.57
N ASP A 121 17.47 -2.78 3.74
CA ASP A 121 18.77 -3.14 4.35
C ASP A 121 18.64 -4.34 5.27
N ASN A 122 17.75 -4.23 6.26
CA ASN A 122 17.44 -5.30 7.20
C ASN A 122 15.98 -5.22 7.67
N LEU A 123 15.41 -6.36 8.04
CA LEU A 123 14.07 -6.41 8.65
C LEU A 123 14.15 -6.23 10.18
N ASP A 124 15.23 -5.67 10.73
CA ASP A 124 15.42 -5.56 12.17
C ASP A 124 14.74 -4.32 12.76
N ASN A 125 13.52 -4.08 12.31
CA ASN A 125 12.63 -3.03 12.80
C ASN A 125 11.34 -3.69 13.30
N GLU A 126 10.90 -3.32 14.51
CA GLU A 126 9.71 -3.89 15.14
C GLU A 126 8.46 -3.76 14.23
N LEU A 127 8.29 -2.60 13.59
CA LEU A 127 7.15 -2.35 12.71
C LEU A 127 7.26 -3.13 11.39
N SER A 128 8.47 -3.28 10.83
CA SER A 128 8.69 -4.11 9.64
C SER A 128 8.36 -5.58 9.90
N LYS A 129 8.73 -6.10 11.08
CA LYS A 129 8.39 -7.46 11.51
C LYS A 129 6.89 -7.63 11.74
N ALA A 130 6.25 -6.66 12.41
CA ALA A 130 4.81 -6.67 12.63
C ALA A 130 4.04 -6.65 11.30
N TYR A 131 4.47 -5.82 10.34
CA TYR A 131 3.87 -5.75 9.00
C TYR A 131 4.04 -7.07 8.24
N HIS A 132 5.22 -7.70 8.29
CA HIS A 132 5.46 -8.98 7.64
C HIS A 132 4.57 -10.11 8.19
N ASN A 133 4.28 -10.11 9.50
CA ASN A 133 3.40 -11.11 10.11
C ASN A 133 1.90 -10.87 9.85
N LEU A 134 1.52 -9.68 9.35
CA LEU A 134 0.14 -9.32 9.04
C LEU A 134 -0.28 -9.74 7.62
N MET A 135 0.68 -9.82 6.70
CA MET A 135 0.51 -10.18 5.28
C MET A 135 0.74 -11.67 5.05
#